data_AF-A0A939NBX9-F1
#
_entry.id   AF-A0A939NBX9-F1
#
_cell.length_a   1.000
_cell.length_b   1.000
_cell.length_c   1.000
_cell.angle_alpha   90.00
_cell.angle_beta   90.00
_cell.angle_gamma   90.00
#
_symmetry.space_group_name_H-M   'P 1'
#
loop_
_entity.id
_entity.type
_entity.pdbx_description
1 polymer ?
#
loop_
_entity_poly.entity_id
_entity_poly.type
_entity_poly.pdbx_seq_one_letter_code
_entity_poly.pdbx_strand_id
1 'polypeptide(L)'
;MPYDYARPNQQSFTGRTVSMDMPEKTRNAINQLSQETGSTDYMILLSSFMVLLHKYSRQEDIVVGSPISGRTHKDTENMLGMFVNTLAMRSNPERNKSFKQISRS
;
A
#
# COMPACT_ATOMS: atom_id res chain seq x y z
N MET A 1 -9.81 -11.71 -8.45
CA MET A 1 -8.38 -11.97 -8.75
C MET A 1 -8.25 -13.36 -9.33
N PRO A 2 -7.46 -13.56 -10.39
CA PRO A 2 -7.06 -14.89 -10.82
C PRO A 2 -6.03 -15.41 -9.81
N TYR A 3 -6.39 -16.45 -9.07
CA TYR A 3 -5.42 -17.20 -8.26
C TYR A 3 -4.94 -18.39 -9.08
N ASP A 4 -3.65 -18.67 -9.05
CA ASP A 4 -3.07 -19.81 -9.77
C ASP A 4 -3.54 -21.16 -9.18
N TYR A 5 -3.94 -21.17 -7.90
CA TYR A 5 -4.41 -22.34 -7.17
C TYR A 5 -5.62 -22.03 -6.29
N ALA A 6 -6.45 -23.03 -6.02
CA ALA A 6 -7.53 -22.93 -5.03
C ALA A 6 -6.95 -22.72 -3.62
N ARG A 7 -7.59 -21.87 -2.83
CA ARG A 7 -7.15 -21.58 -1.46
C ARG A 7 -7.36 -22.81 -0.57
N PRO A 8 -6.32 -23.33 0.11
CA PRO A 8 -6.47 -24.46 1.03
C PRO A 8 -7.23 -24.07 2.30
N ASN A 9 -7.92 -25.04 2.91
CA ASN A 9 -8.67 -24.84 4.17
C ASN A 9 -7.76 -24.51 5.36
N GLN A 10 -6.49 -24.98 5.32
CA GLN A 10 -5.46 -24.63 6.28
C GLN A 10 -4.41 -23.76 5.62
N GLN A 11 -4.20 -22.56 6.18
CA GLN A 11 -3.20 -21.63 5.67
C GLN A 11 -1.79 -22.19 5.89
N SER A 12 -1.02 -22.34 4.82
CA SER A 12 0.43 -22.51 4.90
C SER A 12 1.11 -21.14 5.00
N PHE A 13 2.22 -21.05 5.74
CA PHE A 13 3.04 -19.84 5.82
C PHE A 13 4.19 -19.80 4.80
N THR A 14 4.20 -20.74 3.85
CA THR A 14 5.20 -20.79 2.77
C THR A 14 5.00 -19.61 1.82
N GLY A 15 6.06 -18.82 1.61
CA GLY A 15 6.06 -17.68 0.70
C GLY A 15 7.36 -17.59 -0.10
N ARG A 16 7.35 -16.79 -1.17
CA ARG A 16 8.54 -16.43 -1.95
C ARG A 16 8.62 -14.92 -2.04
N THR A 17 9.83 -14.37 -1.93
CA THR A 17 10.09 -12.95 -2.11
C THR A 17 10.61 -12.70 -3.53
N VAL A 18 10.06 -11.67 -4.18
CA VAL A 18 10.57 -11.15 -5.46
C VAL A 18 10.97 -9.70 -5.22
N SER A 19 12.24 -9.40 -5.45
CA SER A 19 12.78 -8.04 -5.32
C SER A 19 12.97 -7.44 -6.70
N MET A 20 12.65 -6.15 -6.84
CA MET A 20 12.86 -5.39 -8.07
C MET A 20 13.37 -3.99 -7.71
N ASP A 21 14.30 -3.50 -8.52
CA ASP A 21 14.81 -2.14 -8.38
C ASP A 21 13.94 -1.16 -9.17
N MET A 22 13.73 0.02 -8.59
CA MET A 22 13.01 1.10 -9.25
C MET A 22 14.01 2.03 -9.95
N PRO A 23 13.87 2.28 -11.27
CA PRO A 23 14.71 3.23 -11.98
C PRO A 23 14.67 4.62 -11.34
N GLU A 24 15.82 5.31 -11.32
CA GLU A 24 15.96 6.63 -10.70
C GLU A 24 14.96 7.65 -11.26
N LYS A 25 14.73 7.62 -12.58
CA LYS A 25 13.75 8.49 -13.25
C LYS A 25 12.35 8.33 -12.65
N THR A 26 11.93 7.10 -12.34
CA THR A 26 10.61 6.82 -11.75
C THR A 26 10.55 7.31 -10.31
N ARG A 27 11.62 7.11 -9.54
CA ARG A 27 11.72 7.63 -8.17
C ARG A 27 11.60 9.15 -8.12
N ASN A 28 12.31 9.85 -9.01
CA ASN A 28 12.27 11.31 -9.09
C ASN A 28 10.89 11.82 -9.49
N ALA A 29 10.22 11.13 -10.44
CA ALA A 29 8.85 11.48 -10.83
C ALA A 29 7.83 11.29 -9.69
N ILE A 30 7.96 10.23 -8.89
CA ILE A 30 7.13 10.02 -7.69
C ILE A 30 7.34 11.16 -6.69
N ASN A 31 8.61 11.48 -6.41
CA ASN A 31 8.93 12.53 -5.45
C ASN A 31 8.37 13.89 -5.89
N GLN A 32 8.53 14.24 -7.17
CA GLN A 32 7.94 15.46 -7.72
C GLN A 32 6.41 15.46 -7.60
N LEU A 33 5.74 14.35 -7.96
CA LEU A 33 4.29 14.24 -7.86
C LEU A 33 3.79 14.35 -6.41
N SER A 34 4.55 13.80 -5.45
CA SER A 34 4.24 13.92 -4.03
C SER A 34 4.22 15.39 -3.58
N GLN A 35 5.24 16.16 -3.99
CA GLN A 35 5.36 17.60 -3.70
C GLN A 35 4.24 18.41 -4.37
N GLU A 36 3.98 18.17 -5.66
CA GLU A 36 2.93 18.89 -6.41
C GLU A 36 1.52 18.64 -5.86
N THR A 37 1.27 17.45 -5.31
CA THR A 37 -0.05 17.08 -4.80
C THR A 37 -0.24 17.34 -3.31
N GLY A 38 0.85 17.64 -2.58
CA GLY A 38 0.87 17.73 -1.12
C GLY A 38 0.70 16.37 -0.43
N SER A 39 1.10 15.28 -1.11
CA SER A 39 0.95 13.90 -0.62
C SER A 39 2.32 13.33 -0.24
N THR A 40 2.34 12.20 0.46
CA THR A 40 3.60 11.46 0.70
C THR A 40 3.90 10.49 -0.43
N ASP A 41 5.17 10.13 -0.63
CA ASP A 41 5.58 9.06 -1.56
C ASP A 41 4.81 7.75 -1.27
N TYR A 42 4.56 7.47 0.01
CA TYR A 42 3.76 6.34 0.45
C TYR A 42 2.34 6.37 -0.13
N MET A 43 1.66 7.52 -0.08
CA MET A 43 0.30 7.66 -0.64
C MET A 43 0.30 7.43 -2.16
N ILE A 44 1.28 7.99 -2.88
CA ILE A 44 1.42 7.79 -4.33
C ILE A 44 1.60 6.30 -4.67
N LEU A 45 2.46 5.59 -3.93
CA LEU A 45 2.70 4.17 -4.12
C LEU A 45 1.48 3.32 -3.74
N LEU A 46 0.83 3.63 -2.61
CA LEU A 46 -0.37 2.95 -2.14
C LEU A 46 -1.51 3.07 -3.16
N SER A 47 -1.76 4.26 -3.69
CA SER A 47 -2.79 4.46 -4.72
C SER A 47 -2.45 3.74 -6.02
N SER A 48 -1.18 3.74 -6.43
CA SER A 48 -0.72 2.98 -7.60
C SER A 48 -0.97 1.48 -7.41
N PHE A 49 -0.69 0.97 -6.21
CA PHE A 49 -0.94 -0.42 -5.84
C PHE A 49 -2.45 -0.74 -5.82
N MET A 50 -3.29 0.12 -5.25
CA MET A 50 -4.75 -0.05 -5.27
C MET A 50 -5.32 -0.07 -6.68
N VAL A 51 -4.84 0.81 -7.57
CA VAL A 51 -5.23 0.81 -9.00
C VAL A 51 -4.77 -0.47 -9.70
N LEU A 52 -3.58 -0.98 -9.40
CA LEU A 52 -3.10 -2.27 -9.91
C LEU A 52 -4.04 -3.39 -9.47
N LEU A 53 -4.33 -3.50 -8.17
CA LEU A 53 -5.23 -4.51 -7.63
C LEU A 53 -6.63 -4.41 -8.24
N HIS A 54 -7.16 -3.20 -8.45
CA HIS A 54 -8.43 -2.99 -9.14
C HIS A 54 -8.40 -3.57 -10.56
N LYS A 55 -7.35 -3.28 -11.34
CA LYS A 55 -7.22 -3.81 -12.71
C LYS A 55 -7.17 -5.34 -12.77
N TYR A 56 -6.47 -5.98 -11.83
CA TYR A 56 -6.32 -7.44 -11.79
C TYR A 56 -7.53 -8.15 -11.16
N SER A 57 -8.21 -7.53 -10.20
CA SER A 57 -9.32 -8.13 -9.47
C SER A 57 -10.69 -7.78 -10.03
N ARG A 58 -10.81 -6.64 -10.72
CA ARG A 58 -12.06 -5.93 -11.05
C ARG A 58 -12.94 -5.62 -9.84
N GLN A 59 -12.35 -5.58 -8.64
CA GLN A 59 -13.05 -5.23 -7.40
C GLN A 59 -13.00 -3.72 -7.17
N GLU A 60 -14.12 -3.15 -6.75
CA GLU A 60 -14.27 -1.72 -6.47
C GLU A 60 -14.16 -1.39 -4.97
N ASP A 61 -13.84 -2.39 -4.16
CA ASP A 61 -13.61 -2.27 -2.72
C ASP A 61 -12.35 -3.07 -2.36
N ILE A 62 -11.28 -2.36 -2.01
CA ILE A 62 -9.96 -2.95 -1.78
C ILE A 62 -9.46 -2.48 -0.43
N VAL A 63 -9.01 -3.43 0.39
CA VAL A 63 -8.41 -3.18 1.71
C VAL A 63 -6.95 -3.61 1.68
N VAL A 64 -6.05 -2.71 2.03
CA VAL A 64 -4.61 -2.95 2.15
C VAL A 64 -4.20 -2.71 3.59
N GLY A 65 -3.56 -3.69 4.23
CA GLY A 65 -2.98 -3.52 5.56
C GLY A 65 -1.63 -2.80 5.47
N SER A 66 -1.42 -1.77 6.29
CA SER A 66 -0.14 -1.08 6.40
C SER A 66 0.38 -1.10 7.83
N PRO A 67 1.61 -1.60 8.06
CA PRO A 67 2.23 -1.50 9.38
C PRO A 67 2.61 -0.04 9.66
N ILE A 68 2.31 0.42 10.86
CA ILE A 68 2.73 1.69 11.45
C ILE A 68 3.53 1.40 12.72
N SER A 69 4.52 2.24 13.06
CA SER A 69 5.44 1.94 14.17
C SER A 69 4.74 1.84 15.54
N GLY A 70 3.58 2.48 15.70
CA GLY A 70 2.80 2.57 16.94
C GLY A 70 3.51 3.28 18.10
N ARG A 71 4.65 3.92 17.83
CA ARG A 71 5.45 4.70 18.80
C ARG A 71 5.05 6.17 18.73
N THR A 72 3.90 6.51 19.28
CA THR A 72 3.35 7.88 19.24
C THR A 72 3.77 8.76 20.41
N HIS A 73 4.36 8.17 21.46
CA HIS A 73 4.81 8.87 22.68
C HIS A 73 6.33 8.79 22.81
N LYS A 74 6.97 9.91 23.20
CA LYS A 74 8.44 10.01 23.36
C LYS A 74 9.03 8.91 24.24
N ASP A 75 8.33 8.53 25.30
CA ASP A 75 8.79 7.49 26.24
C ASP A 75 8.87 6.09 25.61
N THR A 76 8.14 5.87 24.51
CA THR A 76 8.10 4.61 23.78
C THR A 76 9.05 4.57 22.57
N GLU A 77 9.67 5.68 22.18
CA GLU A 77 10.53 5.73 20.99
C GLU A 77 11.74 4.81 21.12
N ASN A 78 12.37 4.77 22.31
CA ASN A 78 13.59 4.01 22.56
C ASN A 78 13.37 2.68 23.31
N MET A 79 12.12 2.25 23.48
CA MET A 79 11.80 0.99 24.15
C MET A 79 11.97 -0.23 23.23
N LEU A 80 12.60 -1.28 23.74
CA LEU A 80 12.60 -2.59 23.09
C LEU A 80 11.24 -3.25 23.27
N GLY A 81 10.58 -3.66 22.17
CA GLY A 81 9.26 -4.29 22.20
C GLY A 81 8.51 -4.24 20.87
N MET A 82 7.39 -4.97 20.79
CA MET A 82 6.49 -5.02 19.63
C MET A 82 5.44 -3.91 19.74
N PHE A 83 5.65 -2.81 19.02
CA PHE A 83 4.72 -1.67 18.98
C PHE A 83 4.01 -1.51 17.63
N VAL A 84 4.36 -2.34 16.64
CA VAL A 84 3.80 -2.25 15.29
C VAL A 84 2.28 -2.48 15.33
N ASN A 85 1.53 -1.50 14.85
CA ASN A 85 0.09 -1.64 14.62
C ASN A 85 -0.18 -1.74 13.11
N THR A 86 -1.20 -2.47 12.70
CA THR A 86 -1.58 -2.58 11.29
C THR A 86 -2.85 -1.77 11.04
N LEU A 87 -2.77 -0.74 10.20
CA LEU A 87 -3.93 0.03 9.76
C LEU A 87 -4.51 -0.58 8.49
N ALA A 88 -5.84 -0.73 8.45
CA ALA A 88 -6.56 -1.16 7.26
C ALA A 88 -6.90 0.07 6.39
N MET A 89 -6.16 0.24 5.29
CA MET A 89 -6.40 1.28 4.30
C MET A 89 -7.44 0.76 3.29
N ARG A 90 -8.67 1.25 3.37
CA ARG A 90 -9.76 0.90 2.46
C ARG A 90 -9.90 1.98 1.40
N SER A 91 -9.96 1.58 0.13
CA SER A 91 -10.22 2.50 -0.97
C SER A 91 -11.22 1.91 -1.94
N ASN A 92 -12.03 2.80 -2.51
CA ASN A 92 -12.97 2.51 -3.58
C ASN A 92 -12.49 3.19 -4.86
N PRO A 93 -11.60 2.51 -5.63
CA PRO A 93 -11.16 2.97 -6.93
C PRO A 93 -12.31 2.79 -7.94
N GLU A 94 -13.32 3.64 -7.83
CA GLU A 94 -14.39 3.76 -8.81
C GLU A 94 -13.81 4.25 -10.14
N ARG A 95 -14.37 3.77 -11.25
CA ARG A 95 -13.92 4.07 -12.62
C ARG A 95 -13.87 5.58 -12.95
N ASN A 96 -14.57 6.41 -12.17
CA ASN A 96 -14.69 7.86 -12.35
C ASN A 96 -13.74 8.69 -11.46
N LYS A 97 -12.96 8.08 -10.56
CA LYS A 97 -11.99 8.80 -9.71
C LYS A 97 -10.63 8.89 -10.40
N SER A 98 -10.12 10.10 -10.53
CA SER A 98 -8.76 10.35 -11.01
C SER A 98 -7.73 9.86 -10.00
N PHE A 99 -6.52 9.55 -10.47
CA PHE A 99 -5.40 9.15 -9.60
C PHE A 99 -5.16 10.15 -8.45
N LYS A 100 -5.29 11.46 -8.73
CA LYS A 100 -5.16 12.53 -7.73
C LYS A 100 -6.21 12.48 -6.62
N GLN A 101 -7.39 11.93 -6.90
CA GLN A 101 -8.44 11.75 -5.90
C GLN A 101 -8.17 10.51 -5.02
N ILE A 102 -7.56 9.46 -5.59
CA ILE A 102 -7.18 8.24 -4.86
C ILE A 102 -5.92 8.48 -4.01
N SER A 103 -5.01 9.36 -4.44
CA SER A 103 -3.77 9.68 -3.70
C SER A 103 -3.97 10.64 -2.53
N ARG A 104 -5.19 11.15 -2.33
CA ARG A 104 -5.54 12.09 -1.25
C ARG A 104 -6.55 11.53 -0.25
N SER A 105 -7.15 10.38 -0.55
CA SER A 105 -8.05 9.64 0.34
C SER A 105 -7.26 8.81 1.34
#